data_AF-A0A3B8USF5-F1
#
_entry.id   AF-A0A3B8USF5-F1
#
_cell.length_a   1.000
_cell.length_b   1.000
_cell.length_c   1.000
_cell.angle_alpha   90.00
_cell.angle_beta   90.00
_cell.angle_gamma   90.00
#
_symmetry.space_group_name_H-M   'P 1'
#
loop_
_entity.id
_entity.type
_entity.pdbx_description
1 polymer ?
#
loop_
_entity_poly.entity_id
_entity_poly.type
_entity_poly.pdbx_seq_one_letter_code
_entity_poly.pdbx_strand_id
1 'polypeptide(L)' 'MWETCSVQLNVRLPSDIAAQAEEVQKTDPEFLSRVVLYGLTRRSIYQHLRGQDKAEAPQEVQETPQAVS' A
#
# COMPACT_ATOMS: atom_id res chain seq x y z
N MET A 1 -8.70 -21.46 -2.87
CA MET A 1 -9.57 -20.28 -2.95
C MET A 1 -8.93 -19.22 -2.08
N TRP A 2 -8.53 -18.07 -2.61
CA TRP A 2 -8.05 -16.97 -1.76
C TRP A 2 -9.23 -16.46 -0.95
N GLU A 3 -9.10 -16.47 0.38
CA GLU A 3 -10.12 -15.94 1.29
C GLU A 3 -10.25 -14.43 1.08
N THR A 4 -11.48 -13.93 0.88
CA THR A 4 -11.76 -12.49 0.72
C THR A 4 -12.68 -12.02 1.84
N CYS A 5 -12.40 -10.83 2.38
CA CYS A 5 -13.20 -10.22 3.44
C CYS A 5 -13.78 -8.88 2.96
N SER A 6 -15.06 -8.63 3.25
CA SER A 6 -15.68 -7.31 3.02
C SER A 6 -15.24 -6.34 4.11
N VAL A 7 -14.93 -5.10 3.73
CA VAL A 7 -14.52 -4.03 4.65
C VAL A 7 -15.30 -2.75 4.36
N GLN A 8 -15.56 -1.95 5.39
CA GLN A 8 -16.11 -0.59 5.26
C GLN A 8 -14.97 0.42 5.44
N LEU A 9 -14.86 1.36 4.50
CA LEU A 9 -13.86 2.43 4.50
C LEU A 9 -14.56 3.78 4.57
N ASN A 10 -14.16 4.61 5.52
CA ASN A 10 -14.53 6.02 5.56
C ASN A 10 -13.31 6.85 5.16
N VAL A 11 -13.46 7.70 4.14
CA VAL A 11 -12.38 8.52 3.60
C VAL A 11 -12.82 9.97 3.52
N ARG A 12 -11.87 10.89 3.73
CA ARG A 12 -12.07 12.31 3.45
C ARG A 12 -11.40 12.62 2.12
N LEU A 13 -12.19 13.08 1.16
CA LEU A 13 -11.72 13.43 -0.18
C LEU A 13 -11.87 14.95 -0.39
N PRO A 14 -11.03 15.55 -1.24
CA PRO A 14 -11.28 16.87 -1.80
C PRO A 14 -12.67 16.95 -2.45
N SER A 15 -13.29 18.13 -2.39
CA SER A 15 -14.70 18.33 -2.79
C SER A 15 -15.00 17.92 -4.23
N ASP A 16 -14.07 18.23 -5.14
CA ASP A 16 -14.12 17.88 -6.56
C ASP A 16 -14.09 16.36 -6.78
N ILE A 17 -13.20 15.65 -6.06
CA ILE A 17 -13.08 14.20 -6.15
C ILE A 17 -14.29 13.52 -5.48
N ALA A 18 -14.78 14.07 -4.37
CA ALA A 18 -15.98 13.57 -3.70
C ALA A 18 -17.20 13.64 -4.62
N ALA A 19 -17.38 14.75 -5.34
CA ALA A 19 -18.48 14.91 -6.30
C ALA A 19 -18.40 13.88 -7.44
N GLN A 20 -17.21 13.65 -7.99
CA GLN A 20 -17.00 12.62 -9.01
C GLN A 20 -17.27 11.22 -8.46
N ALA A 21 -16.85 10.93 -7.23
CA ALA A 21 -17.12 9.64 -6.60
C ALA A 21 -18.62 9.41 -6.38
N GLU A 22 -19.39 10.44 -6.00
CA GLU A 22 -20.86 10.34 -5.87
C GLU A 22 -21.54 10.09 -7.22
N GLU A 23 -21.11 10.76 -8.28
CA GLU A 23 -21.65 10.58 -9.63
C GLU A 23 -21.38 9.17 -10.15
N VAL A 24 -20.14 8.69 -9.97
CA VAL A 24 -19.73 7.33 -10.33
C VAL A 24 -20.48 6.30 -9.48
N GLN A 25 -20.69 6.53 -8.18
CA GLN A 25 -21.44 5.61 -7.34
C GLN A 25 -22.89 5.42 -7.82
N LYS A 26 -23.51 6.47 -8.40
CA LYS A 26 -24.87 6.42 -8.95
C LYS A 26 -24.92 5.73 -10.31
N THR A 27 -23.85 5.79 -11.10
CA THR A 27 -23.83 5.33 -12.50
C THR A 27 -23.14 3.97 -12.67
N ASP A 28 -22.02 3.72 -11.99
CA ASP A 28 -21.27 2.46 -11.96
C ASP A 28 -20.64 2.23 -10.56
N PRO A 29 -21.38 1.63 -9.62
CA PRO A 29 -20.86 1.36 -8.27
C PRO A 29 -19.72 0.32 -8.26
N GLU A 30 -19.65 -0.57 -9.25
CA GLU A 30 -18.57 -1.56 -9.32
C GLU A 30 -17.23 -0.94 -9.73
N PHE A 31 -17.26 0.19 -10.44
CA PHE A 31 -16.04 0.93 -10.76
C PHE A 31 -15.28 1.36 -9.51
N LEU A 32 -15.96 1.94 -8.52
CA LEU A 32 -15.31 2.36 -7.27
C LEU A 32 -14.66 1.18 -6.54
N SER A 33 -15.34 0.03 -6.49
CA SER A 33 -14.78 -1.20 -5.92
C SER A 33 -13.50 -1.63 -6.63
N ARG A 34 -13.48 -1.58 -7.97
CA ARG A 34 -12.29 -1.89 -8.79
C ARG A 34 -11.14 -0.91 -8.55
N VAL A 35 -11.43 0.40 -8.46
CA VAL A 35 -10.43 1.44 -8.19
C VAL A 35 -9.83 1.27 -6.79
N VAL A 36 -10.66 1.03 -5.78
CA VAL A 36 -10.20 0.80 -4.40
C VAL A 36 -9.33 -0.46 -4.34
N LEU A 37 -9.79 -1.57 -4.91
CA LEU A 37 -9.01 -2.81 -4.96
C LEU A 37 -7.66 -2.59 -5.65
N TYR A 38 -7.65 -1.93 -6.80
CA TYR A 38 -6.42 -1.63 -7.53
C TYR A 38 -5.47 -0.76 -6.71
N GLY A 39 -5.98 0.33 -6.11
CA GLY A 39 -5.18 1.25 -5.30
C GLY A 39 -4.56 0.58 -4.06
N LEU A 40 -5.33 -0.23 -3.34
CA LEU A 40 -4.86 -0.97 -2.17
C LEU A 40 -3.84 -2.04 -2.55
N THR A 41 -4.09 -2.79 -3.62
CA THR A 41 -3.17 -3.83 -4.11
C THR A 41 -1.86 -3.21 -4.57
N ARG A 42 -1.93 -2.14 -5.36
CA ARG A 42 -0.75 -1.40 -5.81
C ARG A 42 0.07 -0.90 -4.62
N ARG A 43 -0.57 -0.28 -3.62
CA ARG A 43 0.12 0.15 -2.40
C ARG A 43 0.81 -1.00 -1.68
N SER A 44 0.13 -2.13 -1.51
CA SER A 44 0.68 -3.32 -0.85
C SER A 44 1.93 -3.84 -1.57
N ILE A 45 1.86 -3.98 -2.90
CA ILE A 45 2.99 -4.43 -3.72
C ILE A 45 4.16 -3.46 -3.62
N TYR A 46 3.93 -2.15 -3.79
CA TYR A 46 5.00 -1.15 -3.69
C TYR A 46 5.64 -1.12 -2.30
N GLN A 47 4.83 -1.26 -1.23
CA GLN A 47 5.36 -1.34 0.13
C GLN A 47 6.19 -2.61 0.34
N HIS A 48 5.76 -3.75 -0.20
CA HIS A 48 6.50 -5.00 -0.12
C HIS A 48 7.84 -4.91 -0.85
N LEU A 49 7.85 -4.44 -2.10
CA LEU A 49 9.07 -4.26 -2.89
C LEU A 49 10.03 -3.27 -2.22
N ARG A 50 9.54 -2.12 -1.74
CA ARG A 50 10.37 -1.13 -1.04
C ARG A 50 10.87 -1.63 0.33
N GLY A 51 10.13 -2.51 0.98
CA GLY A 51 10.53 -3.14 2.23
C GLY A 51 11.68 -4.14 2.04
N GLN A 52 11.71 -4.83 0.89
CA GLN A 52 12.82 -5.72 0.51
C GLN A 52 14.11 -4.93 0.27
N ASP A 53 14.05 -3.81 -0.46
CA ASP A 53 15.19 -2.88 -0.67
C ASP A 53 15.81 -2.39 0.65
N LYS A 54 15.02 -2.28 1.72
CA LYS A 54 15.49 -1.79 3.02
C LYS A 54 16.04 -2.90 3.93
N ALA A 55 15.67 -4.16 3.68
CA ALA A 55 16.16 -5.33 4.42
C ALA A 55 17.53 -5.81 3.92
N GLU A 56 17.96 -5.36 2.73
CA GLU A 56 19.28 -5.65 2.15
C GLU A 56 20.33 -4.54 2.37
N ALA A 57 20.07 -3.55 3.23
CA ALA A 57 21.15 -2.71 3.73
C ALA A 57 22.05 -3.59 4.62
N PRO A 58 23.30 -3.92 4.21
CA PRO A 58 24.17 -4.75 5.02
C PRO A 58 24.42 -3.98 6.31
N GLN A 59 24.17 -4.62 7.45
CA GLN A 59 24.74 -4.16 8.70
C GLN A 59 26.26 -4.17 8.48
N GLU A 60 26.87 -2.99 8.37
CA GLU A 60 28.32 -2.84 8.41
C GLU A 60 28.81 -3.56 9.68
N VAL A 61 29.41 -4.72 9.48
CA VAL A 61 30.09 -5.48 10.52
C VAL A 61 31.18 -4.55 11.03
N GLN A 62 31.00 -4.03 12.25
CA GLN A 62 32.09 -3.37 12.97
C GLN A 62 33.12 -4.45 13.30
N GLU A 63 34.09 -4.64 12.41
CA GLU A 63 35.35 -5.31 12.71
C GLU A 63 36.11 -4.41 13.69
N THR A 64 36.03 -4.72 14.99
CA THR A 64 37.01 -4.25 15.96
C THR A 64 38.30 -5.04 15.76
N PRO A 65 39.44 -4.40 15.44
CA PRO A 65 40.72 -5.09 15.43
C PRO A 65 41.18 -5.19 16.89
N GLN A 66 40.89 -6.32 17.54
CA GLN A 66 41.47 -6.60 18.85
C GLN A 66 42.91 -7.05 18.65
N ALA A 67 43.82 -6.10 18.86
CA ALA A 67 45.26 -6.29 18.79
C ALA A 67 45.76 -7.32 19.82
N VAL A 68 46.67 -8.16 19.36
CA VAL A 68 47.50 -9.09 20.12
C VAL A 68 48.32 -8.36 21.19
N SER A 69 48.28 -8.84 22.43
CA SER A 69 49.41 -8.86 23.40
C SER A 69 49.10 -9.82 24.54
#